data_AF-A0A7Y3ML30-F1
#
_entry.id   AF-A0A7Y3ML30-F1
#
_cell.length_a   1.000
_cell.length_b   1.000
_cell.length_c   1.000
_cell.angle_alpha   90.00
_cell.angle_beta   90.00
_cell.angle_gamma   90.00
#
_symmetry.space_group_name_H-M   'P 1'
#
loop_
_entity.id
_entity.type
_entity.pdbx_description
1 polymer ?
#
loop_
_entity_poly.entity_id
_entity_poly.type
_entity_poly.pdbx_seq_one_letter_code
_entity_poly.pdbx_strand_id
1 'polypeptide(L)' 'AIVKGKDYTPGEIGPVIYLNADPDLTTVQNKIEAAGGKIIQIKKLISKEHGYMALFNDTEGNRLALWSNK' A
#
# COMPACT_ATOMS: atom_id res chain seq x y z
N ALA A 1 -1.97 -0.97 10.77
CA ALA A 1 -3.35 -1.47 10.69
C ALA A 1 -4.26 -0.30 10.45
N ILE A 2 -5.16 -0.39 9.46
CA ILE A 2 -6.10 0.69 9.11
C ILE A 2 -6.97 1.07 10.31
N VAL A 3 -7.30 0.08 11.15
CA VAL A 3 -7.85 0.29 12.49
C VAL A 3 -7.17 -0.69 13.45
N LYS A 4 -6.82 -0.24 14.65
CA LYS A 4 -6.28 -1.08 15.72
C LYS A 4 -7.35 -1.28 16.79
N GLY A 5 -7.69 -2.52 17.07
CA GLY A 5 -8.66 -2.91 18.10
C GLY A 5 -8.30 -4.27 18.68
N LYS A 6 -8.70 -4.53 19.93
CA LYS A 6 -8.41 -5.79 20.62
C LYS A 6 -8.96 -7.00 19.85
N ASP A 7 -10.08 -6.83 19.16
CA ASP A 7 -10.81 -7.89 18.47
C ASP A 7 -10.62 -7.86 16.95
N TYR A 8 -9.65 -7.07 16.45
CA TYR A 8 -9.38 -6.94 15.01
C TYR A 8 -8.16 -7.76 14.63
N THR A 9 -8.36 -8.72 13.72
CA THR A 9 -7.29 -9.57 13.21
C THR A 9 -6.82 -9.01 11.86
N PRO A 10 -5.55 -8.59 11.74
CA PRO A 10 -4.98 -8.25 10.44
C PRO A 10 -4.89 -9.50 9.56
N GLY A 11 -4.92 -9.31 8.24
CA GLY A 11 -4.90 -10.43 7.31
C GLY A 11 -4.22 -10.12 5.99
N GLU A 12 -3.44 -11.08 5.51
CA GLU A 12 -2.86 -11.06 4.15
C GLU A 12 -3.87 -11.51 3.08
N ILE A 13 -4.90 -12.24 3.50
CA ILE A 13 -5.99 -12.76 2.67
C ILE A 13 -7.25 -11.97 3.00
N GLY A 14 -7.78 -11.26 2.02
CA GLY A 14 -8.91 -10.36 2.22
C GLY A 14 -8.92 -9.18 1.24
N PRO A 15 -9.76 -8.16 1.49
CA PRO A 15 -9.83 -6.98 0.64
C PRO A 15 -8.50 -6.23 0.64
N VAL A 16 -8.13 -5.67 -0.52
CA VAL A 16 -6.96 -4.80 -0.66
C VAL A 16 -7.44 -3.37 -0.74
N ILE A 17 -7.08 -2.57 0.25
CA ILE A 17 -7.47 -1.16 0.32
C ILE A 17 -6.45 -0.32 -0.45
N TYR A 18 -6.95 0.47 -1.38
CA TYR A 18 -6.17 1.42 -2.17
C TYR A 18 -6.17 2.79 -1.50
N LEU A 19 -4.98 3.29 -1.20
CA LEU A 19 -4.75 4.63 -0.68
C LEU A 19 -4.29 5.54 -1.82
N ASN A 20 -4.90 6.73 -1.92
CA ASN A 20 -4.43 7.74 -2.84
C ASN A 20 -3.09 8.32 -2.33
N ALA A 21 -2.06 8.21 -3.16
CA ALA A 21 -0.70 8.68 -2.94
C ALA A 21 -0.25 9.68 -4.01
N ASP A 22 -1.19 10.38 -4.64
CA ASP A 22 -0.91 11.52 -5.49
C ASP A 22 -0.05 12.56 -4.75
N PRO A 23 0.84 13.28 -5.48
CA PRO A 23 1.00 13.24 -6.93
C PRO A 23 1.86 12.07 -7.46
N ASP A 24 2.69 11.44 -6.62
CA ASP A 24 3.55 10.32 -7.02
C ASP A 24 3.74 9.36 -5.83
N LEU A 25 3.24 8.12 -5.98
CA LEU A 25 3.28 7.09 -4.97
C LEU A 25 4.71 6.68 -4.56
N THR A 26 5.72 6.98 -5.37
CA THR A 26 7.14 6.72 -5.06
C THR A 26 7.55 7.42 -3.76
N THR A 27 6.99 8.61 -3.50
CA THR A 27 7.28 9.38 -2.28
C THR A 27 6.84 8.64 -1.02
N VAL A 28 5.68 7.97 -1.09
CA VAL A 28 5.18 7.14 0.01
C VAL A 28 5.92 5.82 0.05
N GLN A 29 6.14 5.19 -1.10
CA GLN A 29 6.85 3.91 -1.21
C GLN A 29 8.23 3.93 -0.55
N ASN A 30 9.00 5.00 -0.76
CA ASN A 30 10.34 5.14 -0.20
C ASN A 30 10.38 5.22 1.33
N LYS A 31 9.24 5.45 1.98
CA LYS A 31 9.11 5.52 3.44
C LYS A 31 8.69 4.19 4.08
N ILE A 32 8.19 3.23 3.27
CA ILE A 32 7.53 2.02 3.77
C ILE A 32 8.49 1.17 4.63
N GLU A 33 9.65 0.82 4.09
CA GLU A 33 10.63 -0.03 4.79
C GLU A 33 11.17 0.65 6.05
N ALA A 34 11.44 1.96 5.98
CA ALA A 34 11.90 2.74 7.14
C ALA A 34 10.84 2.82 8.25
N ALA A 35 9.55 2.69 7.91
CA ALA A 35 8.45 2.63 8.85
C ALA A 35 8.14 1.19 9.33
N GLY A 36 8.90 0.18 8.89
CA GLY A 36 8.73 -1.22 9.27
C GLY A 36 7.71 -2.00 8.43
N GLY A 37 7.17 -1.40 7.36
CA GLY A 37 6.39 -2.11 6.36
C GLY A 37 7.28 -2.89 5.40
N LYS A 38 6.67 -3.75 4.57
CA LYS A 38 7.39 -4.58 3.59
C LYS A 38 6.81 -4.39 2.20
N ILE A 39 7.62 -3.97 1.25
CA ILE A 39 7.21 -3.81 -0.15
C ILE A 39 7.00 -5.21 -0.79
N ILE A 40 5.84 -5.42 -1.39
CA ILE A 40 5.49 -6.64 -2.15
C ILE A 40 5.68 -6.39 -3.64
N GLN A 41 5.18 -5.25 -4.12
CA GLN A 41 5.25 -4.81 -5.50
C GLN A 41 5.65 -3.34 -5.50
N ILE A 42 6.82 -3.03 -6.06
CA ILE A 42 7.21 -1.64 -6.34
C ILE A 42 6.26 -1.02 -7.38
N LYS A 43 6.27 0.30 -7.45
CA LYS A 43 5.56 1.12 -8.42
C LYS A 43 5.56 0.48 -9.81
N LYS A 44 4.36 0.19 -10.29
CA LYS A 44 4.09 -0.43 -11.58
C LYS A 44 2.98 0.34 -12.27
N LEU A 45 3.17 0.65 -13.55
CA LEU A 45 2.12 1.23 -14.39
C LEU A 45 0.98 0.21 -14.53
N ILE A 46 -0.25 0.63 -14.22
CA ILE A 46 -1.45 -0.15 -14.50
C ILE A 46 -1.79 0.01 -15.98
N SER A 47 -2.02 1.26 -16.40
CA SER A 47 -2.22 1.68 -17.78
C SER A 47 -2.05 3.20 -17.87
N LYS A 48 -1.99 3.76 -19.09
CA LYS A 48 -1.95 5.22 -19.27
C LYS A 48 -3.18 5.94 -18.70
N GLU A 49 -4.32 5.25 -18.62
CA GLU A 49 -5.60 5.80 -18.17
C GLU A 49 -5.85 5.59 -16.67
N HIS A 50 -5.17 4.61 -16.06
CA HIS A 50 -5.37 4.22 -14.67
C HIS A 50 -4.17 4.48 -13.76
N GLY A 51 -3.12 5.14 -14.27
CA GLY A 51 -1.96 5.53 -13.47
C GLY A 51 -1.11 4.34 -12.99
N TYR A 52 -0.56 4.47 -11.78
CA TYR A 52 0.40 3.54 -11.19
C TYR A 52 -0.14 2.93 -9.90
N MET A 53 0.35 1.74 -9.57
CA MET A 53 0.12 1.12 -8.26
C MET A 53 1.38 0.52 -7.64
N ALA A 54 1.35 0.37 -6.33
CA ALA A 54 2.32 -0.40 -5.55
C ALA A 54 1.57 -1.21 -4.49
N LEU A 55 2.14 -2.33 -4.06
CA LEU A 55 1.59 -3.18 -2.99
C LEU A 55 2.62 -3.35 -1.88
N PHE A 56 2.15 -3.34 -0.63
CA PHE A 56 2.99 -3.55 0.53
C PHE A 56 2.19 -4.14 1.69
N ASN A 57 2.91 -4.74 2.65
CA ASN A 57 2.38 -5.11 3.94
C ASN A 57 2.72 -4.02 4.97
N ASP A 58 1.74 -3.62 5.77
CA ASP A 58 2.01 -2.77 6.94
C ASP A 58 2.64 -3.57 8.09
N THR A 59 2.97 -2.88 9.19
CA THR A 59 3.62 -3.46 10.38
C THR A 59 2.77 -4.51 11.10
N GLU A 60 1.48 -4.60 10.78
CA GLU A 60 0.53 -5.53 11.38
C GLU A 60 0.20 -6.69 10.43
N GLY A 61 0.75 -6.71 9.21
CA GLY A 61 0.56 -7.77 8.23
C GLY A 61 -0.65 -7.58 7.31
N ASN A 62 -1.23 -6.37 7.26
CA ASN A 62 -2.30 -6.06 6.29
C ASN A 62 -1.71 -5.77 4.92
N ARG A 63 -2.31 -6.37 3.89
CA ARG A 63 -1.94 -6.09 2.50
C ARG A 63 -2.66 -4.85 1.96
N LEU A 64 -1.89 -3.82 1.64
CA LEU A 64 -2.37 -2.52 1.18
C LEU A 64 -1.86 -2.18 -0.22
N ALA A 65 -2.59 -1.31 -0.92
CA ALA A 65 -2.21 -0.77 -2.21
C ALA A 65 -2.06 0.75 -2.15
N LEU A 66 -1.10 1.28 -2.91
CA LEU A 66 -1.01 2.70 -3.23
C LEU A 66 -1.45 2.91 -4.67
N TRP A 67 -2.03 4.07 -4.93
CA TRP A 67 -2.34 4.54 -6.28
C TRP A 67 -1.92 6.00 -6.44
N SER A 68 -1.40 6.34 -7.61
CA SER A 68 -1.17 7.72 -8.02
C SER A 68 -1.29 7.83 -9.53
N ASN A 69 -1.56 9.05 -10.01
CA ASN A 69 -1.59 9.34 -11.43
C ASN A 69 -0.18 9.30 -12.06
N LYS A 70 0.88 9.54 -11.28
CA LYS A 70 2.27 9.50 -11.74
C LYS A 70 3.13 8.49 -11.02
#